data_AF-A0A2G6Y348-F1
#
_entry.id   AF-A0A2G6Y348-F1
#
_cell.length_a   1.000
_cell.length_b   1.000
_cell.length_c   1.000
_cell.angle_alpha   90.00
_cell.angle_beta   90.00
_cell.angle_gamma   90.00
#
_symmetry.space_group_name_H-M   'P 1'
#
loop_
_entity.id
_entity.type
_entity.pdbx_description
1 polymer ?
#
loop_
_entity_poly.entity_id
_entity_poly.type
_entity_poly.pdbx_seq_one_letter_code
_entity_poly.pdbx_strand_id
1 'polypeptide(L)'
;MHEHRYNKEQRLQQLSELRLALRDLIGVVSVRPSFAHLKSAYEAALADVENLQLHGFEQEHLSALSRAIPDAFHRHKEWIPPLERDAIGTLIEPEWFLSLESKLQPVLSKARVLRELGYY
;
A
#
# COMPACT_ATOMS: atom_id res chain seq x y z
N MET A 1 -9.95 -24.61 7.96
CA MET A 1 -9.81 -23.21 7.53
C MET A 1 -10.75 -22.38 8.39
N HIS A 2 -10.26 -21.41 9.15
CA HIS A 2 -11.12 -20.53 9.93
C HIS A 2 -11.62 -19.41 9.01
N GLU A 3 -12.91 -19.39 8.69
CA GLU A 3 -13.55 -18.25 8.04
C GLU A 3 -13.57 -17.09 9.05
N HIS A 4 -12.58 -16.19 8.97
CA HIS A 4 -12.59 -14.98 9.77
C HIS A 4 -13.60 -14.00 9.16
N ARG A 5 -14.74 -13.81 9.81
CA ARG A 5 -15.79 -12.89 9.37
C ARG A 5 -15.52 -11.51 9.95
N TYR A 6 -15.25 -10.54 9.09
CA TYR A 6 -15.06 -9.15 9.50
C TYR A 6 -16.41 -8.43 9.65
N ASN A 7 -16.62 -7.76 10.78
CA ASN A 7 -17.74 -6.85 10.99
C ASN A 7 -17.41 -5.42 10.51
N LYS A 8 -18.41 -4.53 10.46
CA LYS A 8 -18.23 -3.15 9.98
C LYS A 8 -17.21 -2.33 10.78
N GLU A 9 -17.13 -2.51 12.09
CA GLU A 9 -16.14 -1.80 12.92
C GLU A 9 -14.72 -2.25 12.59
N GLN A 10 -14.51 -3.56 12.42
CA GLN A 10 -13.23 -4.12 12.00
C GLN A 10 -12.84 -3.63 10.60
N ARG A 11 -13.80 -3.48 9.69
CA ARG A 11 -13.55 -2.89 8.36
C ARG A 11 -13.18 -1.41 8.43
N LEU A 12 -13.85 -0.63 9.27
CA LEU A 12 -13.49 0.77 9.51
C LEU A 12 -12.09 0.92 10.11
N GLN A 13 -11.72 0.01 11.02
CA GLN A 13 -10.37 -0.06 11.58
C GLN A 13 -9.34 -0.39 10.50
N GLN A 14 -9.60 -1.39 9.66
CA GLN A 14 -8.73 -1.73 8.52
C GLN A 14 -8.56 -0.58 7.53
N LEU A 15 -9.63 0.14 7.21
CA LEU A 15 -9.56 1.35 6.37
C LEU A 15 -8.73 2.45 7.05
N SER A 16 -8.88 2.63 8.37
CA SER A 16 -8.10 3.63 9.13
C SER A 16 -6.62 3.30 9.13
N GLU A 17 -6.27 2.03 9.30
CA GLU A 17 -4.88 1.56 9.24
C GLU A 17 -4.30 1.68 7.84
N LEU A 18 -5.09 1.37 6.80
CA LEU A 18 -4.67 1.54 5.40
C LEU A 18 -4.44 3.02 5.09
N ARG A 19 -5.31 3.91 5.57
CA ARG A 19 -5.17 5.37 5.42
C ARG A 19 -3.83 5.87 5.99
N LEU A 20 -3.49 5.44 7.21
CA LEU A 20 -2.23 5.81 7.86
C LEU A 20 -1.02 5.28 7.08
N ALA A 21 -1.07 4.02 6.66
CA ALA A 21 0.00 3.41 5.87
C ALA A 21 0.18 4.10 4.51
N LEU A 22 -0.91 4.48 3.84
CA LEU A 22 -0.86 5.24 2.58
C LEU A 22 -0.24 6.62 2.78
N ARG A 23 -0.57 7.34 3.86
CA ARG A 23 0.03 8.65 4.18
C ARG A 23 1.55 8.54 4.38
N ASP A 24 1.99 7.53 5.12
CA ASP A 24 3.42 7.23 5.30
C ASP A 24 4.11 6.94 3.96
N LEU A 25 3.49 6.10 3.12
CA LEU A 25 4.02 5.73 1.81
C LEU A 25 4.11 6.95 0.87
N ILE A 26 3.07 7.79 0.83
CA ILE A 26 3.04 9.05 0.06
C ILE A 26 4.19 9.96 0.48
N GLY A 27 4.48 10.04 1.78
CA GLY A 27 5.62 10.79 2.32
C GLY A 27 6.95 10.33 1.71
N VAL A 28 7.17 9.02 1.64
CA VAL A 28 8.40 8.44 1.07
C VAL A 28 8.50 8.66 -0.43
N VAL A 29 7.42 8.42 -1.20
CA VAL A 29 7.47 8.59 -2.67
C VAL A 29 7.52 10.06 -3.10
N SER A 30 7.05 10.98 -2.26
CA SER A 30 7.09 12.42 -2.57
C SER A 30 8.50 13.00 -2.63
N VAL A 31 9.49 12.34 -2.02
CA VAL A 31 10.89 12.79 -2.02
C VAL A 31 11.54 12.59 -3.40
N ARG A 32 10.99 11.72 -4.26
CA ARG A 32 11.61 11.34 -5.53
C ARG A 32 10.68 11.59 -6.73
N PRO A 33 11.05 12.48 -7.66
CA PRO A 33 10.27 12.74 -8.88
C PRO A 33 10.01 11.50 -9.74
N SER A 34 10.92 10.51 -9.71
CA SER A 34 10.77 9.23 -10.43
C SER A 34 9.53 8.44 -10.01
N PHE A 35 8.99 8.70 -8.82
CA PHE A 35 7.77 8.06 -8.31
C PHE A 35 6.51 8.91 -8.45
N ALA A 36 6.52 9.98 -9.25
CA ALA A 36 5.36 10.86 -9.43
C ALA A 36 4.08 10.10 -9.86
N HIS A 37 4.21 9.12 -10.76
CA HIS A 37 3.09 8.29 -11.20
C HIS A 37 2.53 7.40 -10.07
N LEU A 38 3.40 6.81 -9.24
CA LEU A 38 3.00 6.04 -8.06
C LEU A 38 2.35 6.92 -7.00
N LYS A 39 2.90 8.13 -6.80
CA LYS A 39 2.35 9.12 -5.87
C LYS A 39 0.90 9.43 -6.22
N SER A 40 0.60 9.76 -7.48
CA SER A 40 -0.77 10.05 -7.90
C SER A 40 -1.72 8.87 -7.67
N ALA A 41 -1.25 7.63 -7.89
CA ALA A 41 -2.05 6.44 -7.60
C ALA A 41 -2.32 6.26 -6.09
N TYR A 42 -1.32 6.47 -5.23
CA TYR A 42 -1.49 6.38 -3.78
C TYR A 42 -2.35 7.51 -3.21
N GLU A 43 -2.26 8.72 -3.75
CA GLU A 43 -3.13 9.84 -3.38
C GLU A 43 -4.59 9.57 -3.77
N ALA A 44 -4.83 9.00 -4.96
CA ALA A 44 -6.16 8.57 -5.37
C ALA A 44 -6.71 7.48 -4.43
N ALA A 45 -5.91 6.47 -4.11
CA ALA A 45 -6.30 5.42 -3.15
C ALA A 45 -6.58 5.98 -1.75
N LEU A 46 -5.82 7.00 -1.31
CA LEU A 46 -6.07 7.68 -0.04
C LEU A 46 -7.41 8.42 -0.06
N ALA A 47 -7.72 9.14 -1.13
CA ALA A 47 -9.00 9.82 -1.29
C ALA A 47 -10.18 8.83 -1.31
N ASP A 48 -10.02 7.68 -1.98
CA ASP A 48 -11.02 6.62 -1.98
C ASP A 48 -11.25 6.05 -0.57
N VAL A 49 -10.18 5.81 0.20
CA VAL A 49 -10.30 5.37 1.60
C VAL A 49 -11.11 6.39 2.42
N GLU A 50 -10.78 7.67 2.31
CA GLU A 50 -11.46 8.73 3.05
C GLU A 50 -12.94 8.85 2.65
N ASN A 51 -13.25 8.70 1.35
CA ASN A 51 -14.61 8.66 0.85
C ASN A 51 -15.41 7.48 1.44
N LEU A 52 -14.84 6.27 1.41
CA LEU A 52 -15.48 5.07 1.97
C LEU A 52 -15.71 5.17 3.48
N GLN A 53 -14.82 5.84 4.21
CA GLN A 53 -15.02 6.09 5.64
C GLN A 53 -16.17 7.05 5.93
N LEU A 54 -16.38 8.06 5.06
CA LEU A 54 -17.42 9.08 5.24
C LEU A 54 -18.79 8.63 4.75
N HIS A 55 -18.85 7.97 3.59
CA HIS A 55 -20.09 7.63 2.90
C HIS A 55 -20.53 6.18 3.13
N GLY A 56 -19.69 5.37 3.79
CA GLY A 56 -19.89 3.95 3.93
C GLY A 56 -19.32 3.16 2.76
N PHE A 57 -19.34 1.84 2.89
CA PHE A 57 -18.73 0.94 1.94
C PHE A 57 -19.48 -0.39 1.86
N GLU A 58 -19.25 -1.07 0.75
CA GLU A 58 -19.64 -2.45 0.51
C GLU A 58 -18.37 -3.24 0.15
N GLN A 59 -18.43 -4.57 0.17
CA GLN A 59 -17.25 -5.39 -0.10
C GLN A 59 -16.72 -5.20 -1.52
N GLU A 60 -17.57 -4.83 -2.48
CA GLU A 60 -17.11 -4.51 -3.84
C GLU A 60 -16.21 -3.27 -3.86
N HIS A 61 -16.57 -2.23 -3.11
CA HIS A 61 -15.78 -1.02 -2.95
C HIS A 61 -14.42 -1.32 -2.29
N LEU A 62 -14.42 -2.12 -1.22
CA LEU A 62 -13.20 -2.57 -0.55
C LEU A 62 -12.30 -3.39 -1.49
N SER A 63 -12.91 -4.24 -2.32
CA SER A 63 -12.20 -5.06 -3.29
C SER A 63 -11.65 -4.24 -4.46
N ALA A 64 -12.36 -3.20 -4.90
CA ALA A 64 -11.90 -2.27 -5.93
C ALA A 64 -10.70 -1.46 -5.44
N LEU A 65 -10.81 -0.85 -4.24
CA LEU A 65 -9.72 -0.12 -3.60
C LEU A 65 -8.46 -0.98 -3.47
N SER A 66 -8.61 -2.23 -3.02
CA SER A 66 -7.49 -3.16 -2.90
C SER A 66 -6.74 -3.40 -4.22
N ARG A 67 -7.46 -3.47 -5.33
CA ARG A 67 -6.87 -3.69 -6.67
C ARG A 67 -6.28 -2.41 -7.26
N ALA A 68 -6.78 -1.25 -6.84
CA ALA A 68 -6.33 0.05 -7.34
C ALA A 68 -4.94 0.44 -6.82
N ILE A 69 -4.49 -0.14 -5.70
CA ILE A 69 -3.17 0.12 -5.11
C ILE A 69 -2.09 -0.64 -5.89
N PRO A 70 -1.19 0.05 -6.62
CA PRO A 70 -0.13 -0.62 -7.37
C PRO A 70 0.98 -1.14 -6.43
N ASP A 71 1.59 -2.28 -6.79
CA ASP A 71 2.90 -2.65 -6.26
C ASP A 71 3.98 -1.89 -7.02
N ALA A 72 4.73 -1.03 -6.33
CA ALA A 72 5.83 -0.27 -6.93
C ALA A 72 6.93 -1.16 -7.51
N PHE A 73 7.03 -2.40 -7.00
CA PHE A 73 7.98 -3.38 -7.48
C PHE A 73 7.21 -4.44 -8.26
N HIS A 74 7.49 -4.58 -9.56
CA HIS A 74 6.95 -5.71 -10.33
C HIS A 74 7.66 -7.00 -9.91
N ARG A 75 7.33 -7.53 -8.73
CA ARG A 75 7.94 -8.71 -8.09
C ARG A 75 7.84 -10.01 -8.91
N HIS A 76 7.08 -9.99 -10.01
CA HIS A 76 6.88 -11.12 -10.92
C HIS A 76 8.01 -11.27 -11.94
N LYS A 77 8.91 -10.28 -12.08
CA LYS A 77 9.95 -10.28 -13.10
C LYS A 77 11.23 -9.65 -12.55
N GLU A 78 12.07 -10.44 -11.89
CA GLU A 78 13.47 -10.19 -11.53
C GLU A 78 13.86 -8.70 -11.35
N TRP A 79 13.04 -7.93 -10.64
CA TRP A 79 13.29 -6.52 -10.47
C TRP A 79 14.32 -6.40 -9.35
N ILE A 80 15.51 -5.96 -9.72
CA ILE A 80 16.62 -5.71 -8.78
C ILE A 80 16.81 -4.20 -8.75
N PRO A 81 16.73 -3.54 -7.57
CA PRO A 81 17.03 -2.13 -7.48
C PRO A 81 18.47 -1.87 -7.95
N PRO A 82 18.77 -0.72 -8.58
CA PRO A 82 20.15 -0.38 -8.91
C PRO A 82 20.97 -0.33 -7.62
N LEU A 83 21.97 -1.22 -7.51
CA LEU A 83 22.83 -1.29 -6.32
C LEU A 83 23.74 -0.05 -6.28
N GLU A 84 23.95 0.48 -5.08
CA GLU A 84 24.84 1.61 -4.81
C GLU A 84 26.10 1.11 -4.11
N ARG A 85 27.23 1.81 -4.28
CA ARG A 85 28.47 1.49 -3.56
C ARG A 85 28.48 2.21 -2.22
N ASP A 86 28.73 1.47 -1.15
CA ASP A 86 29.01 2.06 0.16
C ASP A 86 30.42 2.69 0.23
N ALA A 87 30.76 3.27 1.37
CA ALA A 87 32.06 3.91 1.60
C ALA A 87 33.28 2.96 1.46
N ILE A 88 33.05 1.65 1.46
CA ILE A 88 34.08 0.60 1.40
C ILE A 88 34.08 -0.06 -0.01
N GLY A 89 33.18 0.35 -0.89
CA GLY A 89 33.05 -0.14 -2.27
C GLY A 89 32.17 -1.38 -2.43
N THR A 90 31.47 -1.80 -1.38
CA THR A 90 30.52 -2.91 -1.40
C THR A 90 29.24 -2.47 -2.09
N LEU A 91 28.69 -3.32 -2.96
CA LEU A 91 27.37 -3.09 -3.56
C LEU A 91 26.28 -3.38 -2.52
N ILE A 92 25.51 -2.36 -2.18
CA ILE A 92 24.40 -2.42 -1.24
C ILE A 92 23.10 -1.96 -1.90
N GLU A 93 21.97 -2.38 -1.34
CA GLU A 93 20.69 -1.83 -1.72
C GLU A 93 20.60 -0.36 -1.27
N PRO A 94 20.06 0.53 -2.10
CA PRO A 94 19.92 1.93 -1.72
C PRO A 94 18.98 2.15 -0.54
N GLU A 95 19.29 3.12 0.33
CA GLU A 95 18.42 3.45 1.47
C GLU A 95 17.00 3.84 1.04
N TRP A 96 16.85 4.46 -0.13
CA TRP A 96 15.54 4.81 -0.66
C TRP A 96 14.69 3.58 -0.99
N PHE A 97 15.33 2.50 -1.43
CA PHE A 97 14.64 1.25 -1.76
C PHE A 97 14.14 0.60 -0.48
N LEU A 98 15.01 0.46 0.52
CA LEU A 98 14.67 -0.07 1.84
C LEU A 98 13.55 0.73 2.50
N SER A 99 13.63 2.06 2.43
CA SER A 99 12.60 2.96 2.96
C SER A 99 11.26 2.76 2.27
N LEU A 100 11.25 2.68 0.94
CA LEU A 100 10.04 2.46 0.16
C LEU A 100 9.43 1.08 0.44
N GLU A 101 10.24 0.03 0.44
CA GLU A 101 9.77 -1.33 0.69
C GLU A 101 9.16 -1.48 2.09
N SER A 102 9.81 -0.90 3.11
CA SER A 102 9.32 -0.94 4.49
C SER A 102 7.93 -0.32 4.66
N LYS A 103 7.57 0.64 3.82
CA LYS A 103 6.25 1.32 3.85
C LYS A 103 5.25 0.70 2.88
N LEU A 104 5.71 0.16 1.75
CA LEU A 104 4.86 -0.46 0.74
C LEU A 104 4.28 -1.79 1.21
N GLN A 105 5.09 -2.64 1.85
CA GLN A 105 4.63 -3.96 2.31
C GLN A 105 3.42 -3.90 3.25
N PRO A 106 3.39 -3.03 4.28
CA PRO A 106 2.20 -2.83 5.10
C PRO A 106 0.97 -2.39 4.30
N VAL A 107 1.12 -1.49 3.33
CA VAL A 107 0.02 -1.03 2.47
C VAL A 107 -0.56 -2.19 1.66
N LEU A 108 0.28 -2.97 0.98
CA LEU A 108 -0.16 -4.11 0.17
C LEU A 108 -0.82 -5.20 1.02
N SER A 109 -0.25 -5.50 2.20
CA SER A 109 -0.81 -6.46 3.14
C SER A 109 -2.21 -6.03 3.62
N LYS A 110 -2.36 -4.77 4.05
CA LYS A 110 -3.66 -4.23 4.49
C LYS A 110 -4.67 -4.17 3.36
N ALA A 111 -4.25 -3.73 2.17
CA ALA A 111 -5.07 -3.74 0.97
C ALA A 111 -5.58 -5.15 0.65
N ARG A 112 -4.73 -6.18 0.77
CA ARG A 112 -5.13 -7.57 0.54
C ARG A 112 -6.23 -8.04 1.50
N VAL A 113 -6.15 -7.70 2.78
CA VAL A 113 -7.16 -8.05 3.78
C VAL A 113 -8.54 -7.48 3.44
N LEU A 114 -8.60 -6.31 2.79
CA LEU A 114 -9.87 -5.72 2.35
C LEU A 114 -10.62 -6.57 1.33
N ARG A 115 -9.95 -7.45 0.58
CA ARG A 115 -10.58 -8.36 -0.38
C ARG A 115 -11.13 -9.64 0.22
N GLU A 116 -10.66 -10.03 1.40
CA GLU A 116 -11.13 -11.25 2.06
C GLU A 116 -12.61 -11.09 2.36
N LEU A 117 -13.46 -12.04 2.01
CA LEU A 117 -14.91 -11.88 2.16
C LEU A 117 -15.30 -11.96 3.63
N GLY A 118 -15.97 -10.93 4.12
CA GLY A 118 -16.67 -10.92 5.40
C GLY A 118 -17.98 -10.17 5.20
N TYR A 119 -19.05 -10.91 4.91
CA TYR A 119 -20.40 -10.36 4.82
C TYR A 119 -21.26 -10.80 6.00
N TYR A 120 -22.18 -9.88 6.33
CA TYR A 120 -23.20 -9.92 7.38
C TYR A 120 -24.13 -11.13 7.29
#